data_AF-A0A3C1VSD5-F1
#
_entry.id   AF-A0A3C1VSD5-F1
#
_cell.length_a   1.000
_cell.length_b   1.000
_cell.length_c   1.000
_cell.angle_alpha   90.00
_cell.angle_beta   90.00
_cell.angle_gamma   90.00
#
_symmetry.space_group_name_H-M   'P 1'
#
loop_
_entity.id
_entity.type
_entity.pdbx_description
1 polymer ?
#
loop_
_entity_poly.entity_id
_entity_poly.type
_entity_poly.pdbx_seq_one_letter_code
_entity_poly.pdbx_strand_id
1 'polypeptide(L)' 'MNSSPLLEKLIEAFRCLPGVGPKSAQRMTLHLLERNRDGGVKLSAALSEALEHVGNCESCRIFTEE' A
#
# COMPACT_ATOMS: atom_id res chain seq x y z
N MET A 1 24.90 -5.33 -2.84
CA MET A 1 24.07 -4.16 -2.53
C MET A 1 23.44 -4.40 -1.17
N ASN A 2 23.83 -3.65 -0.14
CA ASN A 2 23.18 -3.71 1.18
C ASN A 2 21.94 -2.82 1.13
N SER A 3 20.89 -3.28 0.46
CA SER A 3 19.58 -2.66 0.58
C SER A 3 19.04 -3.02 1.97
N SER A 4 18.52 -2.03 2.70
CA SER A 4 17.89 -2.29 4.00
C SER A 4 16.80 -3.36 3.84
N PRO A 5 16.74 -4.41 4.68
CA PRO A 5 15.70 -5.44 4.59
C PRO A 5 14.28 -4.86 4.68
N LEU A 6 14.11 -3.72 5.36
CA LEU A 6 12.83 -3.01 5.44
C LEU A 6 12.45 -2.31 4.12
N LEU A 7 13.45 -1.81 3.39
CA LEU A 7 13.25 -1.20 2.07
C LEU A 7 12.77 -2.25 1.07
N GLU A 8 13.43 -3.41 1.05
CA GLU A 8 13.06 -4.52 0.16
C GLU A 8 11.67 -5.06 0.47
N LYS A 9 11.33 -5.20 1.76
CA LYS A 9 9.96 -5.58 2.17
C LYS A 9 8.91 -4.60 1.66
N LEU A 10 9.17 -3.30 1.74
CA LEU A 10 8.21 -2.29 1.27
C LEU A 10 8.07 -2.29 -0.26
N ILE A 11 9.19 -2.46 -0.98
CA ILE A 11 9.17 -2.64 -2.44
C ILE A 11 8.33 -3.87 -2.81
N GLU A 12 8.54 -5.00 -2.14
CA GLU A 12 7.79 -6.22 -2.42
C GLU A 12 6.30 -6.05 -2.08
N ALA A 13 5.98 -5.38 -0.97
CA ALA A 13 4.59 -5.09 -0.61
C ALA A 13 3.85 -4.29 -1.69
N PHE A 14 4.50 -3.30 -2.32
CA PHE A 14 3.87 -2.54 -3.41
C PHE A 14 3.57 -3.37 -4.66
N ARG A 15 4.27 -4.49 -4.87
CA ARG A 15 4.08 -5.35 -6.04
C ARG A 15 2.80 -6.19 -5.98
N CYS A 16 2.10 -6.24 -4.85
CA CYS A 16 0.78 -6.87 -4.77
C CYS A 16 -0.29 -6.08 -5.56
N LEU A 17 -0.03 -4.80 -5.86
CA LEU A 17 -0.96 -3.93 -6.55
C LEU A 17 -0.97 -4.19 -8.06
N PRO A 18 -2.14 -4.22 -8.71
CA PRO A 18 -2.23 -4.40 -10.16
C PRO A 18 -1.51 -3.25 -10.89
N GLY A 19 -0.66 -3.60 -11.86
CA GLY A 19 0.10 -2.62 -12.65
C GLY A 19 1.40 -2.11 -11.98
N VAL A 20 1.73 -2.57 -10.77
CA VAL A 20 2.96 -2.16 -10.07
C VAL A 20 4.06 -3.21 -10.23
N GLY A 21 4.91 -3.02 -11.24
CA GLY A 21 6.12 -3.82 -11.43
C GLY A 21 7.28 -3.43 -10.51
N PRO A 22 8.40 -4.18 -10.52
CA PRO A 22 9.52 -3.99 -9.58
C PRO A 22 10.15 -2.58 -9.65
N LYS A 23 10.31 -2.03 -10.85
CA LYS A 23 10.82 -0.65 -11.04
C LYS A 23 9.85 0.42 -10.51
N SER A 24 8.55 0.20 -10.69
CA SER A 24 7.52 1.12 -10.19
C SER A 24 7.46 1.08 -8.66
N ALA A 25 7.45 -0.11 -8.07
CA ALA A 25 7.48 -0.30 -6.62
C ALA A 25 8.71 0.35 -5.97
N GLN A 26 9.89 0.19 -6.58
CA GLN A 26 11.11 0.86 -6.13
C GLN A 26 10.97 2.38 -6.17
N ARG A 27 10.47 2.95 -7.28
CA ARG A 27 10.24 4.41 -7.39
C ARG A 27 9.26 4.93 -6.35
N MET A 28 8.15 4.22 -6.12
CA MET A 28 7.14 4.59 -5.13
C MET A 28 7.73 4.59 -3.73
N THR A 29 8.48 3.55 -3.39
CA THR A 29 9.13 3.41 -2.09
C THR A 29 10.13 4.53 -1.81
N LEU A 30 11.04 4.80 -2.77
CA LEU A 30 12.04 5.87 -2.61
C LEU A 30 11.36 7.24 -2.49
N HIS A 31 10.36 7.53 -3.33
CA HIS A 31 9.62 8.78 -3.26
C HIS A 31 8.94 8.98 -1.89
N LEU A 32 8.28 7.95 -1.37
CA LEU A 32 7.64 7.98 -0.06
C LEU A 32 8.64 8.25 1.06
N LEU A 33 9.78 7.56 1.06
CA LEU A 33 10.75 7.67 2.14
C LEU A 33 11.54 8.99 2.12
N GLU A 34 11.83 9.52 0.93
CA GLU A 34 12.66 10.72 0.74
C GLU A 34 11.84 12.02 0.73
N ARG A 35 10.62 11.99 0.18
CA ARG A 35 9.86 13.21 -0.13
C ARG A 35 8.49 13.29 0.52
N ASN A 36 7.91 12.18 0.97
CA ASN A 36 6.53 12.18 1.45
C ASN A 36 6.28 11.15 2.57
N ARG A 37 7.06 11.23 3.64
CA ARG A 37 6.98 10.25 4.74
C ARG A 37 5.62 10.30 5.45
N ASP A 38 5.08 11.49 5.66
CA ASP A 38 3.74 11.67 6.25
C ASP A 38 2.64 11.09 5.36
N GLY A 39 2.76 11.24 4.03
CA GLY A 39 1.88 10.58 3.08
C GLY A 39 1.95 9.06 3.18
N GLY A 40 3.12 8.50 3.47
CA GLY A 40 3.29 7.06 3.73
C GLY A 40 2.58 6.58 4.98
N VAL A 41 2.67 7.34 6.07
CA VAL A 41 1.95 7.03 7.30
C VAL A 41 0.44 7.08 7.07
N LYS A 42 -0.06 8.13 6.40
CA LYS A 42 -1.48 8.25 6.04
C LYS A 42 -1.96 7.11 5.14
N LEU A 43 -1.17 6.76 4.13
CA LEU A 43 -1.47 5.65 3.23
C LEU A 43 -1.56 4.32 3.99
N SER A 44 -0.61 4.06 4.89
CA SER A 44 -0.61 2.85 5.71
C SER A 44 -1.85 2.74 6.58
N ALA A 45 -2.26 3.84 7.22
CA ALA A 45 -3.45 3.87 8.07
C ALA A 45 -4.72 3.62 7.25
N ALA A 46 -4.90 4.34 6.13
CA ALA A 46 -6.06 4.18 5.26
C ALA A 46 -6.16 2.77 4.66
N LEU A 47 -5.02 2.14 4.33
CA LEU A 47 -5.01 0.75 3.86
C LEU A 47 -5.46 -0.22 4.95
N SER A 48 -4.97 -0.08 6.19
CA SER A 48 -5.37 -0.96 7.29
C SER A 48 -6.87 -0.84 7.56
N GLU A 49 -7.35 0.41 7.70
CA GLU A 49 -8.75 0.71 7.99
C GLU A 49 -9.69 0.17 6.90
N ALA A 50 -9.36 0.41 5.62
CA ALA A 50 -10.18 -0.10 4.52
C ALA A 50 -10.18 -1.63 4.44
N LEU A 51 -9.04 -2.29 4.68
CA LEU A 51 -8.97 -3.76 4.65
C LEU A 51 -9.71 -4.41 5.83
N GLU A 52 -9.83 -3.71 6.95
CA GLU A 52 -10.54 -4.19 8.15
C GLU A 52 -12.05 -3.94 8.09
N HIS A 53 -12.48 -2.79 7.54
CA HIS A 53 -13.87 -2.34 7.63
C HIS A 53 -14.66 -2.46 6.33
N VAL A 54 -14.02 -2.44 5.16
CA VAL A 54 -14.74 -2.51 3.88
C VAL A 54 -15.11 -3.96 3.58
N GLY A 55 -16.40 -4.26 3.71
CA GLY A 55 -17.00 -5.53 3.35
C GLY A 55 -17.81 -5.46 2.05
N ASN A 56 -18.71 -6.43 1.87
CA ASN A 56 -19.68 -6.42 0.78
C ASN A 56 -21.09 -6.39 1.37
N CYS A 57 -21.93 -5.52 0.83
CA CYS A 57 -23.33 -5.46 1.21
C CYS A 57 -24.01 -6.80 0.92
N GLU A 58 -24.77 -7.33 1.88
CA GLU A 58 -25.47 -8.61 1.73
C GLU A 58 -26.54 -8.57 0.63
N SER A 59 -27.12 -7.40 0.35
CA SER A 59 -28.19 -7.24 -0.63
C SER A 59 -27.67 -7.03 -2.07
N CYS A 60 -26.69 -6.14 -2.26
CA CYS A 60 -26.24 -5.73 -3.61
C CYS A 60 -24.78 -6.10 -3.92
N ARG A 61 -24.04 -6.65 -2.96
CA ARG A 61 -22.62 -7.08 -3.08
C ARG A 61 -21.63 -5.96 -3.42
N ILE A 62 -22.06 -4.70 -3.42
CA ILE A 62 -21.20 -3.52 -3.53
C ILE A 62 -20.41 -3.34 -2.22
N PHE A 63 -19.26 -2.66 -2.29
CA PHE A 63 -18.48 -2.30 -1.10
C PHE A 63 -19.29 -1.43 -0.15
N THR A 64 -19.30 -1.83 1.12
CA THR A 64 -19.98 -1.12 2.21
C THR A 64 -19.14 -1.23 3.48
N GLU A 65 -19.35 -0.31 4.40
CA GLU A 65 -18.80 -0.33 5.76
C GLU A 65 -19.93 -0.59 6.80
N GLU A 66 -21.16 -0.77 6.31
CA GLU A 66 -22.39 -1.06 7.07
C GLU A 66 -22.80 -2.54 7.04
#